data_AF-A0A5M6A2J4-F1
#
_entry.id   AF-A0A5M6A2J4-F1
#
_cell.length_a   1.000
_cell.length_b   1.000
_cell.length_c   1.000
_cell.angle_alpha   90.00
_cell.angle_beta   90.00
_cell.angle_gamma   90.00
#
_symmetry.space_group_name_H-M   'P 1'
#
loop_
_entity.id
_entity.type
_entity.pdbx_description
1 polymer ?
#
loop_
_entity_poly.entity_id
_entity_poly.type
_entity_poly.pdbx_seq_one_letter_code
_entity_poly.pdbx_strand_id
1 'polypeptide(L)'
;MSKRQDGVLITAPLFGVGREKPEEFPGYSCGYCQGNGYVIDPDIITECVKKSCPSCGGTGKVKAVVTIDWIPDGELKPYFKNE
;
A
#
# COMPACT_ATOMS: atom_id res chain seq x y z
N MET A 1 -17.80 -0.53 -16.92
CA MET A 1 -16.39 -0.24 -16.59
C MET A 1 -15.94 -1.27 -15.56
N SER A 2 -14.95 -2.10 -15.89
CA SER A 2 -14.39 -3.10 -14.95
C SER A 2 -13.59 -2.40 -13.84
N LYS A 3 -13.67 -2.88 -12.60
CA LYS A 3 -12.80 -2.38 -11.50
C LYS A 3 -11.41 -2.97 -11.69
N ARG A 4 -10.37 -2.14 -11.61
CA ARG A 4 -8.98 -2.63 -11.60
C ARG A 4 -8.77 -3.50 -10.36
N GLN A 5 -8.23 -4.71 -10.57
CA GLN A 5 -7.84 -5.64 -9.50
C GLN A 5 -6.43 -6.13 -9.83
N ASP A 6 -5.53 -6.01 -8.86
CA ASP A 6 -4.16 -6.52 -8.93
C ASP A 6 -4.03 -7.57 -7.82
N GLY A 7 -3.27 -8.63 -8.06
CA GLY A 7 -3.06 -9.73 -7.11
C GLY A 7 -1.60 -10.10 -7.01
N VAL A 8 -1.18 -10.55 -5.82
CA VAL A 8 0.18 -11.00 -5.54
C VAL A 8 0.18 -12.51 -5.38
N LEU A 9 1.06 -13.20 -6.10
CA LEU A 9 1.28 -14.64 -5.95
C LEU A 9 2.48 -14.87 -5.04
N ILE A 10 2.23 -15.50 -3.87
CA ILE A 10 3.28 -15.84 -2.91
C ILE A 10 3.74 -17.28 -3.15
N THR A 11 5.02 -17.47 -3.43
CA THR A 11 5.66 -18.78 -3.61
C THR A 11 6.74 -19.00 -2.55
N ALA A 12 7.14 -20.25 -2.29
CA ALA A 12 8.13 -20.54 -1.27
C ALA A 12 9.46 -19.81 -1.55
N PRO A 13 10.09 -19.20 -0.52
CA PRO A 13 11.33 -18.44 -0.70
C PRO A 13 12.51 -19.38 -0.93
N LEU A 14 13.47 -18.94 -1.74
CA LEU A 14 14.69 -19.71 -2.02
C LEU A 14 15.60 -19.89 -0.80
N PHE A 15 15.62 -18.92 0.12
CA PHE A 15 16.57 -18.86 1.24
C PHE A 15 15.91 -19.01 2.63
N GLY A 16 14.64 -19.44 2.66
CA GLY A 16 13.91 -19.71 3.90
C GLY A 16 13.33 -18.46 4.57
N VAL A 17 14.17 -17.65 5.21
CA VAL A 17 13.74 -16.46 5.98
C VAL A 17 14.31 -15.16 5.41
N GLY A 18 13.63 -14.04 5.67
CA GLY A 18 14.06 -12.71 5.25
C GLY A 18 12.96 -11.90 4.58
N ARG A 19 13.32 -10.68 4.19
CA ARG A 19 12.41 -9.73 3.55
C ARG A 19 12.57 -9.76 2.05
N GLU A 20 11.47 -9.95 1.32
CA GLU A 20 11.47 -9.80 -0.12
C GLU A 20 11.52 -8.33 -0.54
N LYS A 21 11.92 -8.09 -1.79
CA LYS A 21 11.87 -6.73 -2.34
C LYS A 21 10.41 -6.25 -2.36
N PRO A 22 10.11 -5.03 -1.86
CA PRO A 22 8.75 -4.50 -1.91
C PRO A 22 8.24 -4.44 -3.35
N GLU A 23 7.02 -4.91 -3.56
CA GLU A 23 6.32 -4.77 -4.83
C GLU A 23 5.38 -3.56 -4.76
N GLU A 24 5.42 -2.71 -5.79
CA GLU A 24 4.61 -1.50 -5.87
C GLU A 24 3.57 -1.61 -6.97
N PHE A 25 2.32 -1.29 -6.63
CA PHE A 25 1.20 -1.21 -7.56
C PHE A 25 0.73 0.25 -7.63
N PRO A 26 1.27 1.07 -8.57
CA PRO A 26 0.89 2.47 -8.69
C PRO A 26 -0.37 2.67 -9.54
N GLY A 27 -0.95 3.86 -9.41
CA GLY A 27 -1.93 4.37 -10.37
C GLY A 27 -3.38 4.18 -9.98
N TYR A 28 -3.67 3.85 -8.73
CA TYR A 28 -5.05 3.86 -8.23
C TYR A 28 -5.51 5.29 -7.99
N SER A 29 -6.70 5.63 -8.46
CA SER A 29 -7.30 6.93 -8.15
C SER A 29 -7.50 7.07 -6.66
N CYS A 30 -7.08 8.21 -6.10
CA CYS A 30 -7.35 8.52 -4.70
C CYS A 30 -8.86 8.61 -4.48
N GLY A 31 -9.42 7.75 -3.61
CA GLY A 31 -10.86 7.72 -3.33
C GLY A 31 -11.38 9.00 -2.67
N TYR A 32 -10.54 9.68 -1.89
CA TYR A 32 -10.95 10.90 -1.16
C TYR A 32 -11.22 12.08 -2.09
N CYS A 33 -10.29 12.38 -2.99
CA CYS A 33 -10.46 13.44 -3.98
C CYS A 33 -10.97 12.94 -5.34
N GLN A 34 -11.35 11.66 -5.43
CA GLN A 34 -11.81 10.99 -6.65
C GLN A 34 -10.86 11.14 -7.86
N GLY A 35 -9.56 11.20 -7.61
CA GLY A 35 -8.55 11.40 -8.67
C GLY A 35 -8.15 12.85 -8.95
N ASN A 36 -8.82 13.85 -8.38
CA ASN A 36 -8.58 15.26 -8.71
C ASN A 36 -7.26 15.84 -8.18
N GLY A 37 -6.71 15.26 -7.10
CA GLY A 37 -5.53 15.78 -6.41
C GLY A 37 -5.81 16.95 -5.47
N TYR A 38 -7.01 17.51 -5.46
CA TYR A 38 -7.39 18.59 -4.56
C TYR A 38 -8.77 18.38 -3.97
N VAL A 39 -9.05 19.07 -2.88
CA VAL A 39 -10.40 19.28 -2.34
C VAL A 39 -10.71 20.78 -2.37
N ILE A 40 -11.99 21.10 -2.54
CA ILE A 40 -12.46 22.49 -2.46
C ILE A 40 -12.64 22.80 -0.98
N ASP A 41 -12.06 23.91 -0.55
CA ASP A 41 -12.25 24.40 0.81
C ASP A 41 -13.70 24.83 1.02
N PRO A 42 -14.46 24.18 1.93
CA PRO A 42 -15.85 24.56 2.19
C PRO A 42 -15.96 25.91 2.92
N ASP A 43 -14.90 26.39 3.57
CA ASP A 43 -14.94 27.59 4.42
C ASP A 43 -14.71 28.89 3.63
N ILE A 44 -14.22 28.79 2.39
CA ILE A 44 -13.97 29.94 1.51
C ILE A 44 -14.97 29.88 0.36
N ILE A 45 -16.17 30.42 0.61
CA ILE A 45 -17.29 30.37 -0.35
C ILE A 45 -17.06 31.32 -1.55
N THR A 46 -16.29 32.39 -1.35
CA THR A 46 -16.05 33.45 -2.35
C THR A 46 -15.03 33.07 -3.42
N GLU A 47 -14.09 32.18 -3.08
CA GLU A 47 -13.04 31.72 -3.99
C GLU A 47 -12.99 30.20 -3.91
N CYS A 48 -13.20 29.48 -5.03
CA CYS A 48 -13.05 28.03 -5.10
C CYS A 48 -11.58 27.62 -4.90
N VAL A 49 -11.04 27.82 -3.71
CA VAL A 49 -9.64 27.57 -3.36
C VAL A 49 -9.43 26.06 -3.34
N LYS A 50 -8.62 25.61 -4.29
CA LYS A 50 -8.20 24.22 -4.38
C LYS A 50 -7.08 23.99 -3.38
N LYS A 51 -7.38 23.24 -2.32
CA LYS A 51 -6.36 22.76 -1.37
C LYS A 51 -5.89 21.38 -1.82
N SER A 52 -4.58 21.12 -1.72
CA SER A 52 -4.02 19.80 -2.02
C SER A 52 -4.75 18.73 -1.21
N CYS A 53 -5.12 17.63 -1.86
CA CYS A 53 -5.81 16.53 -1.20
C CYS A 53 -4.94 15.98 -0.06
N PRO A 54 -5.41 15.96 1.20
CA PRO A 54 -4.62 15.52 2.34
C PRO A 54 -4.29 14.02 2.27
N SER A 55 -5.12 13.21 1.62
CA SER A 55 -4.92 11.76 1.54
C SER A 55 -3.88 11.33 0.51
N CYS A 56 -3.75 12.03 -0.62
CA CYS A 56 -2.78 11.70 -1.67
C CYS A 56 -1.70 12.76 -1.88
N GLY A 57 -1.66 13.76 -0.99
CA GLY A 57 -0.68 14.85 -1.01
C GLY A 57 -0.69 15.67 -2.30
N GLY A 58 -1.83 15.82 -2.98
CA GLY A 58 -1.91 16.59 -4.23
C GLY A 58 -1.87 15.76 -5.52
N THR A 59 -1.44 14.50 -5.46
CA THR A 59 -1.12 13.72 -6.67
C THR A 59 -2.35 13.18 -7.42
N GLY A 60 -3.50 13.11 -6.74
CA GLY A 60 -4.72 12.48 -7.25
C GLY A 60 -4.64 10.95 -7.31
N LYS A 61 -3.47 10.35 -7.03
CA LYS A 61 -3.25 8.91 -7.14
C LYS A 61 -2.65 8.36 -5.86
N VAL A 62 -2.85 7.08 -5.62
CA VAL A 62 -2.20 6.33 -4.55
C VAL A 62 -1.56 5.08 -5.15
N LYS A 63 -0.55 4.56 -4.46
CA LYS A 63 0.08 3.28 -4.79
C LYS A 63 -0.09 2.33 -3.62
N ALA A 64 -0.34 1.05 -3.90
CA ALA A 64 -0.20 0.01 -2.90
C ALA A 64 1.26 -0.46 -2.88
N VAL A 65 1.80 -0.70 -1.69
CA VAL A 65 3.12 -1.29 -1.51
C VAL A 65 2.92 -2.56 -0.69
N VAL A 66 3.35 -3.70 -1.25
CA VAL A 66 3.25 -5.00 -0.59
C VAL A 66 4.66 -5.42 -0.18
N THR A 67 4.80 -5.76 1.10
CA THR A 67 6.04 -6.26 1.68
C THR A 67 5.80 -7.65 2.25
N ILE A 68 6.64 -8.61 1.87
CA ILE A 68 6.57 -9.99 2.34
C ILE A 68 7.77 -10.23 3.25
N ASP A 69 7.49 -10.60 4.50
CA ASP A 69 8.48 -10.98 5.50
C ASP A 69 8.33 -12.47 5.80
N TRP A 70 9.35 -13.24 5.46
CA TRP A 70 9.43 -14.67 5.76
C TRP A 70 10.01 -14.85 7.16
N ILE A 71 9.18 -15.37 8.06
CA ILE A 71 9.54 -15.70 9.44
C ILE A 71 9.42 -17.21 9.65
N PRO A 72 10.18 -17.79 10.60
CA PRO A 72 9.97 -19.17 10.99
C PRO A 72 8.52 -19.40 11.42
N ASP A 73 7.89 -20.42 10.85
CA ASP A 73 6.55 -20.86 11.22
C ASP A 73 6.65 -22.13 12.07
N GLY A 74 6.16 -22.07 13.30
CA GLY A 74 6.15 -23.18 14.27
C GLY A 74 7.22 -23.12 15.37
N GLU A 75 7.20 -24.13 16.23
CA GLU A 75 8.11 -24.23 17.38
C GLU A 75 9.50 -24.74 16.98
N LEU A 76 10.52 -24.27 17.69
CA LEU A 76 11.85 -24.88 17.66
C LEU A 76 11.71 -26.37 17.93
N LYS A 77 12.32 -27.18 17.06
CA LYS A 77 12.27 -28.63 17.24
C LYS A 77 12.92 -29.01 18.58
N PRO A 78 12.41 -30.02 19.29
CA PRO A 78 12.79 -30.32 20.68
C PRO A 78 14.28 -30.60 20.87
N TYR A 79 14.99 -31.06 19.83
CA TYR A 79 16.43 -31.26 19.86
C TYR A 79 17.27 -29.97 19.90
N PHE A 80 16.65 -28.80 19.65
CA PHE A 80 17.26 -27.48 19.79
C PHE A 80 16.76 -26.71 21.02
N LYS A 81 15.90 -27.31 21.87
CA LYS A 81 15.32 -26.63 23.04
C LYS A 81 16.25 -26.58 24.27
N ASN A 82 17.46 -27.16 24.20
CA ASN A 82 18.33 -27.41 25.36
C ASN A 82 19.78 -26.89 25.24
N GLU A 83 20.01 -25.76 24.57
CA GLU A 83 21.25 -24.97 24.73
C GLU A 83 21.07 -23.83 25.74
#